data_AF-E0LYN0-F1
#
_entry.id   AF-E0LYN0-F1
#
_cell.length_a   1.000
_cell.length_b   1.000
_cell.length_c   1.000
_cell.angle_alpha   90.00
_cell.angle_beta   90.00
_cell.angle_gamma   90.00
#
_symmetry.space_group_name_H-M   'P 1'
#
loop_
_entity.id
_entity.type
_entity.pdbx_description
1 polymer ?
#
loop_
_entity_poly.entity_id
_entity_poly.type
_entity_poly.pdbx_seq_one_letter_code
_entity_poly.pdbx_strand_id
1 'polypeptide(L)' 'MKRQKRDRLERAHSRGYQAGITGRSKEMCPYQLIDAKSHWLGGWRQAMEDRSVAA' A
#
# COMPACT_ATOMS: atom_id res chain seq x y z
N MET A 1 -9.71 16.97 -18.10
CA MET A 1 -9.47 15.61 -17.57
C MET A 1 -10.38 15.37 -16.36
N LYS A 2 -11.43 14.53 -16.49
CA LYS A 2 -12.19 14.07 -15.31
C LYS A 2 -11.29 13.12 -14.54
N ARG A 3 -10.58 13.63 -13.53
CA ARG A 3 -9.83 12.79 -12.60
C ARG A 3 -10.87 12.03 -11.78
N GLN A 4 -11.19 10.79 -12.19
CA GLN A 4 -11.96 9.90 -11.33
C GLN A 4 -11.27 9.92 -9.96
N LYS A 5 -12.02 10.22 -8.89
CA LYS A 5 -11.51 10.08 -7.54
C LYS A 5 -11.18 8.60 -7.39
N ARG A 6 -9.89 8.24 -7.54
CA ARG A 6 -9.39 6.91 -7.17
C ARG A 6 -9.98 6.57 -5.82
N ASP A 7 -10.53 5.36 -5.73
CA ASP A 7 -11.17 4.87 -4.52
C ASP A 7 -10.21 5.07 -3.33
N ARG A 8 -10.76 5.43 -2.18
CA ARG A 8 -9.95 5.66 -0.97
C ARG A 8 -9.14 4.41 -0.61
N LEU A 9 -9.70 3.22 -0.85
CA LEU A 9 -9.08 1.92 -0.61
C LEU A 9 -7.99 1.60 -1.64
N GLU A 10 -8.25 1.87 -2.92
CA GLU A 10 -7.25 1.72 -3.98
C GLU A 10 -6.03 2.61 -3.71
N ARG A 11 -6.26 3.86 -3.28
CA ARG A 11 -5.19 4.77 -2.85
C ARG A 11 -4.41 4.23 -1.66
N ALA A 12 -5.10 3.65 -0.69
CA ALA A 12 -4.44 3.04 0.47
C ALA A 12 -3.54 1.88 0.02
N HIS A 13 -4.03 1.02 -0.87
CA HIS A 13 -3.25 -0.05 -1.48
C HIS A 13 -2.00 0.46 -2.21
N SER A 14 -2.13 1.42 -3.13
CA SER A 14 -0.97 1.97 -3.86
C SER A 14 0.08 2.58 -2.93
N ARG A 15 -0.35 3.26 -1.86
CA ARG A 15 0.55 3.83 -0.85
C ARG A 15 1.28 2.75 -0.06
N GLY A 16 0.61 1.65 0.25
CA GLY A 16 1.20 0.48 0.90
C GLY A 16 2.29 -0.14 0.06
N TYR A 17 2.00 -0.36 -1.22
CA TYR A 17 2.96 -0.89 -2.19
C TYR A 17 4.22 -0.02 -2.29
N GLN A 18 4.04 1.29 -2.46
CA GLN A 18 5.17 2.22 -2.50
C GLN A 18 6.00 2.21 -1.20
N ALA A 19 5.35 2.09 -0.04
CA ALA A 19 6.05 1.95 1.24
C ALA A 19 6.87 0.65 1.32
N GLY A 20 6.35 -0.46 0.81
CA GLY A 20 7.07 -1.75 0.77
C GLY A 20 8.28 -1.70 -0.17
N ILE A 21 8.12 -1.16 -1.38
CA ILE A 21 9.22 -1.03 -2.36
C ILE A 21 10.35 -0.14 -1.80
N THR A 22 9.98 0.93 -1.09
CA THR A 22 10.95 1.83 -0.44
C THR A 22 11.57 1.26 0.84
N GLY A 23 11.22 0.04 1.25
CA GLY A 23 11.77 -0.62 2.42
C GLY A 23 11.28 -0.06 3.76
N ARG A 24 10.15 0.67 3.78
CA ARG A 24 9.55 1.18 5.02
C ARG A 24 8.84 0.06 5.77
N SER A 25 8.82 0.13 7.11
CA SER A 25 8.10 -0.84 7.94
C SER A 25 6.58 -0.75 7.76
N LYS A 26 5.90 -1.89 7.95
CA LYS A 26 4.42 -2.00 7.96
C LYS A 26 3.76 -1.15 9.06
N GLU A 27 4.51 -0.80 10.10
CA GLU A 27 4.04 0.02 11.23
C GLU A 27 3.87 1.49 10.86
N MET A 28 4.48 1.95 9.77
CA MET A 28 4.33 3.32 9.26
C MET A 28 2.99 3.55 8.55
N CYS A 29 2.05 2.60 8.63
CA CYS A 29 0.72 2.72 8.06
C CYS A 29 -0.04 3.89 8.71
N PRO A 30 -0.43 4.94 7.94
CA PRO A 30 -1.10 6.12 8.50
C PRO A 30 -2.60 5.91 8.75
N TYR A 31 -3.13 4.74 8.38
CA TYR A 31 -4.56 4.46 8.45
C TYR A 31 -4.94 3.78 9.76
N GLN A 32 -5.89 4.37 10.48
CA GLN A 32 -6.50 3.79 11.69
C GLN A 32 -7.74 2.95 11.36
N LEU A 33 -8.47 3.32 10.30
CA LEU A 33 -9.62 2.57 9.80
C LEU A 33 -9.20 1.19 9.28
N ILE A 34 -9.88 0.15 9.74
CA ILE A 34 -9.54 -1.25 9.47
C ILE A 34 -9.50 -1.52 7.95
N ASP A 35 -10.50 -1.08 7.19
CA ASP A 35 -10.56 -1.34 5.74
C ASP A 35 -9.38 -0.73 4.99
N ALA A 36 -9.09 0.54 5.25
CA ALA A 36 -7.98 1.24 4.61
C ALA A 36 -6.62 0.67 5.06
N LYS A 37 -6.48 0.28 6.34
CA LYS A 37 -5.29 -0.37 6.87
C LYS A 37 -5.07 -1.73 6.21
N SER A 38 -6.11 -2.55 6.05
CA SER A 38 -6.04 -3.84 5.37
C SER A 38 -5.59 -3.71 3.91
N HIS A 39 -6.14 -2.72 3.18
CA HIS A 39 -5.72 -2.45 1.80
C HIS A 39 -4.27 -1.97 1.71
N TRP A 40 -3.86 -1.07 2.61
CA TRP A 40 -2.47 -0.59 2.67
C TRP A 40 -1.50 -1.74 2.99
N LEU A 41 -1.82 -2.59 3.97
CA LEU A 41 -1.00 -3.75 4.31
C LEU A 41 -0.97 -4.80 3.18
N GLY A 42 -2.05 -4.92 2.40
CA GLY A 42 -2.09 -5.74 1.18
C GLY A 42 -1.06 -5.27 0.16
N GLY A 43 -1.08 -3.98 -0.17
CA GLY A 43 -0.09 -3.40 -1.09
C GLY A 43 1.34 -3.52 -0.58
N TRP A 44 1.56 -3.31 0.73
CA TRP A 44 2.90 -3.46 1.34
C TRP A 44 3.43 -4.88 1.22
N ARG A 45 2.59 -5.90 1.48
CA ARG A 45 2.98 -7.32 1.32
C ARG A 45 3.33 -7.65 -0.12
N GLN A 46 2.49 -7.21 -1.08
CA GLN A 46 2.76 -7.40 -2.50
C GLN A 46 4.12 -6.81 -2.89
N ALA A 47 4.44 -5.61 -2.40
CA ALA A 47 5.74 -5.00 -2.67
C ALA A 47 6.92 -5.76 -2.06
N MET A 48 6.75 -6.38 -0.88
CA MET A 48 7.79 -7.21 -0.26
C MET A 48 7.99 -8.53 -1.03
N GLU A 49 6.90 -9.15 -1.50
CA GLU A 49 6.95 -10.31 -2.39
C GLU A 49 7.71 -9.95 -3.68
N ASP A 50 7.33 -8.87 -4.35
CA ASP A 50 7.99 -8.41 -5.58
C ASP A 50 9.48 -8.11 -5.34
N ARG A 51 9.83 -7.47 -4.20
CA ARG A 51 11.24 -7.22 -3.83
C ARG A 51 12.02 -8.51 -3.55
N SER A 52 11.35 -9.52 -2.98
CA SER A 52 11.98 -10.80 -2.65
C SER A 52 12.20 -11.68 -3.89
N VAL A 53 11.34 -11.54 -4.90
CA VAL A 53 11.46 -12.24 -6.18
C VAL A 53 12.49 -11.57 -7.11
N ALA A 54 12.69 -10.26 -6.96
CA ALA A 54 13.66 -9.49 -7.75
C ALA A 54 15.10 -9.48 -7.17
N ALA A 55 15.33 -10.13 -6.02
CA ALA A 55 16.65 -10.26 -5.38
C ALA A 55 17.24 -11.64 -5.67
#